data_AF-A0A0D0BZE8-F1
#
_entry.id   AF-A0A0D0BZE8-F1
#
_cell.length_a   1.000
_cell.length_b   1.000
_cell.length_c   1.000
_cell.angle_alpha   90.00
_cell.angle_beta   90.00
_cell.angle_gamma   90.00
#
_symmetry.space_group_name_H-M   'P 1'
#
loop_
_entity.id
_entity.type
_entity.pdbx_description
1 polymer ?
#
loop_
_entity_poly.entity_id
_entity_poly.type
_entity_poly.pdbx_seq_one_letter_code
_entity_poly.pdbx_strand_id
1 'polypeptide(L)'
;MLPPSPQQDTDAPIRLTDNDAALAKLSAVRQNYLSDPFIKHFVPRASFQPLRPPLINVGTFVRTVTIDDLVDQWIDLAMKEGKKCQIVSLGAGSDTRFWRLATGPRKDYLSTYIEVDFPEITMKKVMAIKKSKDLSAVLGSDVKLAQGGTALSSSRYHLLPADLRADPSVTLGSLTTGRVDAPPLLDASFPTLLIFECVLVYMSPQESNTLLQWFRSYFTSQSGGVLGAIIYEMFGLKDSFGRVMVSNLKTRNVSLPGADPYPTFQSLPSRFLNLGFTAARALTLKDIRRSYIAPEELERISKLEMLDEVEELDLVLEHYAVTWGLCIGNSGAQLKAPWVEWGLLKKEREDHED
;
A
#
# COMPACT_ATOMS: atom_id res chain seq x y z
N MET A 1 -38.35 -27.49 -9.16
CA MET A 1 -36.92 -27.27 -8.86
C MET A 1 -36.84 -26.02 -8.01
N LEU A 2 -36.31 -26.12 -6.80
CA LEU A 2 -35.91 -24.92 -6.05
C LEU A 2 -34.79 -24.23 -6.85
N PRO A 3 -34.77 -22.88 -6.92
CA PRO A 3 -33.65 -22.19 -7.54
C PRO A 3 -32.36 -22.59 -6.80
N PRO A 4 -31.23 -22.75 -7.52
CA PRO A 4 -29.96 -22.99 -6.85
C PRO A 4 -29.71 -21.87 -5.83
N SER A 5 -29.27 -22.25 -4.64
CA SER A 5 -28.84 -21.31 -3.61
C SER A 5 -27.85 -20.31 -4.25
N PRO A 6 -27.97 -19.00 -4.00
CA PRO A 6 -27.00 -18.03 -4.49
C PRO A 6 -25.60 -18.51 -4.10
N GLN A 7 -24.67 -18.56 -5.07
CA GLN A 7 -23.26 -18.79 -4.76
C GLN A 7 -22.86 -17.76 -3.71
N GLN A 8 -22.45 -18.25 -2.54
CA GLN A 8 -22.02 -17.39 -1.46
C GLN A 8 -20.74 -16.70 -1.91
N ASP A 9 -20.79 -15.37 -1.96
CA ASP A 9 -19.67 -14.53 -2.33
C ASP A 9 -18.59 -14.58 -1.24
N THR A 10 -17.64 -15.52 -1.38
CA THR A 10 -16.60 -15.81 -0.39
C THR A 10 -15.61 -14.67 -0.20
N ASP A 11 -15.55 -13.74 -1.16
CA ASP A 11 -14.60 -12.64 -1.17
C ASP A 11 -15.20 -11.34 -0.63
N ALA A 12 -16.53 -11.28 -0.43
CA ALA A 12 -17.19 -10.12 0.17
C ALA A 12 -16.57 -9.71 1.52
N PRO A 13 -16.25 -10.64 2.45
CA PRO A 13 -15.54 -10.30 3.68
C PRO A 13 -14.19 -9.61 3.49
N ILE A 14 -13.40 -10.07 2.50
CA ILE A 14 -12.10 -9.49 2.16
C ILE A 14 -12.31 -8.09 1.59
N ARG A 15 -13.23 -7.92 0.63
CA ARG A 15 -13.55 -6.59 0.07
C ARG A 15 -14.08 -5.61 1.10
N LEU A 16 -14.69 -6.07 2.19
CA LEU A 16 -15.18 -5.20 3.27
C LEU A 16 -14.06 -4.64 4.16
N THR A 17 -12.84 -5.20 4.13
CA THR A 17 -11.73 -4.67 4.93
C THR A 17 -11.25 -3.31 4.42
N ASP A 18 -11.42 -3.01 3.13
CA ASP A 18 -11.21 -1.66 2.56
C ASP A 18 -12.07 -0.61 3.31
N ASN A 19 -13.34 -0.92 3.57
CA ASN A 19 -14.21 0.02 4.27
C ASN A 19 -13.73 0.30 5.71
N ASP A 20 -13.19 -0.71 6.40
CA ASP A 20 -12.59 -0.50 7.72
C ASP A 20 -11.35 0.41 7.64
N ALA A 21 -10.48 0.17 6.66
CA ALA A 21 -9.28 0.99 6.43
C ALA A 21 -9.63 2.43 6.06
N ALA A 22 -10.59 2.63 5.15
CA ALA A 22 -11.06 3.95 4.74
C ALA A 22 -11.69 4.74 5.90
N LEU A 23 -12.48 4.07 6.75
CA LEU A 23 -13.06 4.68 7.95
C LEU A 23 -12.00 5.02 9.01
N ALA A 24 -10.99 4.18 9.19
CA ALA A 24 -9.86 4.47 10.08
C ALA A 24 -9.05 5.67 9.59
N LYS A 25 -8.73 5.73 8.30
CA LYS A 25 -8.07 6.88 7.66
C LYS A 25 -8.89 8.16 7.82
N LEU A 26 -10.20 8.11 7.51
CA LEU A 26 -11.09 9.26 7.66
C LEU A 26 -11.15 9.76 9.12
N SER A 27 -11.21 8.84 10.09
CA SER A 27 -11.17 9.19 11.52
C SER A 27 -9.87 9.91 11.88
N ALA A 28 -8.72 9.35 11.50
CA ALA A 28 -7.41 9.95 11.73
C ALA A 28 -7.29 11.35 11.09
N VAL A 29 -7.85 11.57 9.90
CA VAL A 29 -7.91 12.89 9.26
C VAL A 29 -8.79 13.86 10.05
N ARG A 30 -9.99 13.42 10.46
CA ARG A 30 -10.93 14.27 11.22
C ARG A 30 -10.40 14.65 12.61
N GLN A 31 -9.56 13.80 13.19
CA GLN A 31 -8.86 14.06 14.45
C GLN A 31 -7.51 14.75 14.25
N ASN A 32 -7.17 15.20 13.03
CA ASN A 32 -5.94 15.91 12.70
C ASN A 32 -4.64 15.11 12.91
N TYR A 33 -4.69 13.78 12.98
CA TYR A 33 -3.48 12.96 12.93
C TYR A 33 -2.83 13.06 11.54
N LEU A 34 -3.66 13.07 10.50
CA LEU A 34 -3.24 13.06 9.10
C LEU A 34 -3.83 14.24 8.32
N SER A 35 -3.05 14.74 7.36
CA SER A 35 -3.53 15.69 6.35
C SER A 35 -3.79 14.97 5.03
N ASP A 36 -5.07 14.71 4.75
CA ASP A 36 -5.53 14.12 3.50
C ASP A 36 -6.90 14.70 3.13
N PRO A 37 -6.96 15.63 2.17
CA PRO A 37 -8.22 16.26 1.78
C PRO A 37 -9.10 15.33 0.93
N PHE A 38 -8.60 14.18 0.48
CA PHE A 38 -9.24 13.36 -0.54
C PHE A 38 -10.06 12.19 0.03
N ILE A 39 -9.66 11.61 1.18
CA ILE A 39 -10.31 10.41 1.74
C ILE A 39 -11.83 10.55 1.93
N LYS A 40 -12.30 11.75 2.25
CA LYS A 40 -13.72 12.07 2.43
C LYS A 40 -14.58 11.76 1.19
N HIS A 41 -13.99 11.73 -0.01
CA HIS A 41 -14.71 11.46 -1.25
C HIS A 41 -14.94 9.96 -1.49
N PHE A 42 -14.15 9.10 -0.86
CA PHE A 42 -14.27 7.64 -0.97
C PHE A 42 -15.15 7.01 0.11
N VAL A 43 -15.48 7.78 1.17
CA VAL A 43 -16.33 7.31 2.25
C VAL A 43 -17.75 7.90 2.15
N PRO A 44 -18.79 7.07 2.00
CA PRO A 44 -20.18 7.54 1.99
C PRO A 44 -20.53 8.30 3.29
N ARG A 45 -21.17 9.47 3.16
CA ARG A 45 -21.58 10.30 4.31
C ARG A 45 -20.43 10.58 5.28
N ALA A 46 -19.22 10.84 4.77
CA ALA A 46 -17.99 10.98 5.55
C ALA A 46 -18.12 11.82 6.84
N SER A 47 -18.80 12.97 6.79
CA SER A 47 -19.00 13.85 7.95
C SER A 47 -19.80 13.21 9.10
N PHE A 48 -20.62 12.19 8.81
CA PHE A 48 -21.48 11.49 9.77
C PHE A 48 -20.92 10.15 10.23
N GLN A 49 -19.77 9.72 9.70
CA GLN A 49 -19.14 8.48 10.14
C GLN A 49 -18.67 8.61 11.60
N PRO A 50 -18.76 7.54 12.41
CA PRO A 50 -18.25 7.55 13.76
C PRO A 50 -16.73 7.67 13.75
N LEU A 51 -16.19 8.33 14.78
CA LEU A 51 -14.75 8.35 15.04
C LEU A 51 -14.30 6.98 15.53
N ARG A 52 -13.05 6.64 15.27
CA ARG A 52 -12.39 5.44 15.79
C ARG A 52 -11.67 5.78 17.10
N PRO A 53 -11.47 4.79 18.00
CA PRO A 53 -10.72 4.98 19.23
C PRO A 53 -9.29 5.52 18.99
N PRO A 54 -8.69 6.23 19.95
CA PRO A 54 -7.36 6.82 19.82
C PRO A 54 -6.29 5.82 19.36
N LEU A 55 -6.29 4.59 19.89
CA LEU A 55 -5.33 3.55 19.47
C LEU A 55 -5.39 3.25 17.96
N ILE A 56 -6.58 3.30 17.36
CA ILE A 56 -6.78 3.08 15.92
C ILE A 56 -6.27 4.30 15.14
N ASN A 57 -6.52 5.52 15.62
CA ASN A 57 -6.03 6.74 14.98
C ASN A 57 -4.50 6.79 15.01
N VAL A 58 -3.86 6.47 16.15
CA VAL A 58 -2.40 6.38 16.29
C VAL A 58 -1.84 5.29 15.37
N GLY A 59 -2.41 4.08 15.38
CA GLY A 59 -1.95 3.02 14.47
C GLY A 59 -2.07 3.40 12.99
N THR A 60 -3.17 4.06 12.62
CA THR A 60 -3.40 4.56 11.25
C THR A 60 -2.42 5.66 10.87
N PHE A 61 -2.08 6.55 11.80
CA PHE A 61 -1.05 7.56 11.64
C PHE A 61 0.30 6.91 11.35
N VAL A 62 0.78 6.03 12.25
CA VAL A 62 2.08 5.34 12.13
C VAL A 62 2.16 4.58 10.80
N ARG A 63 1.13 3.78 10.47
CA ARG A 63 1.00 3.08 9.19
C ARG A 63 1.17 4.04 8.01
N THR A 64 0.41 5.12 7.99
CA THR A 64 0.37 6.06 6.86
C THR A 64 1.70 6.77 6.66
N VAL A 65 2.24 7.38 7.73
CA VAL A 65 3.44 8.21 7.62
C VAL A 65 4.68 7.38 7.29
N THR A 66 4.70 6.11 7.69
CA THR A 66 5.78 5.18 7.35
C THR A 66 5.81 4.85 5.86
N ILE A 67 4.66 4.53 5.29
CA ILE A 67 4.56 4.23 3.85
C ILE A 67 4.78 5.54 3.07
N ASP A 68 4.29 6.70 3.56
CA ASP A 68 4.63 8.05 3.06
C ASP A 68 6.14 8.25 2.94
N ASP A 69 6.88 8.04 4.03
CA ASP A 69 8.33 8.21 4.06
C ASP A 69 9.05 7.31 3.03
N LEU A 70 8.72 6.01 2.98
CA LEU A 70 9.34 5.08 2.01
C LEU A 70 9.06 5.45 0.55
N VAL A 71 7.84 5.90 0.23
CA VAL A 71 7.48 6.34 -1.12
C VAL A 71 8.15 7.67 -1.47
N ASP A 72 8.19 8.61 -0.54
CA ASP A 72 8.85 9.90 -0.75
C ASP A 72 10.35 9.71 -1.00
N GLN A 73 11.01 8.88 -0.20
CA GLN A 73 12.41 8.50 -0.42
C GLN A 73 12.63 7.80 -1.76
N TRP A 74 11.69 6.95 -2.21
CA TRP A 74 11.77 6.30 -3.52
C TRP A 74 11.77 7.32 -4.65
N ILE A 75 10.87 8.31 -4.57
CA ILE A 75 10.79 9.38 -5.56
C ILE A 75 12.06 10.25 -5.51
N ASP A 76 12.58 10.54 -4.32
CA ASP A 76 13.81 11.32 -4.14
C ASP A 76 15.04 10.58 -4.71
N LEU A 77 15.10 9.25 -4.58
CA LEU A 77 16.14 8.42 -5.22
C LEU A 77 15.99 8.40 -6.75
N ALA A 78 14.77 8.30 -7.27
CA ALA A 78 14.53 8.41 -8.71
C ALA A 78 14.97 9.77 -9.25
N MET A 79 14.68 10.86 -8.54
CA MET A 79 15.15 12.20 -8.86
C MET A 79 16.69 12.27 -8.89
N LYS A 80 17.39 11.71 -7.90
CA LYS A 80 18.86 11.61 -7.88
C LYS A 80 19.42 10.79 -9.05
N GLU A 81 18.67 9.77 -9.49
CA GLU A 81 19.00 9.00 -10.69
C GLU A 81 18.80 9.81 -12.00
N GLY A 82 18.14 10.96 -11.92
CA GLY A 82 17.73 11.77 -13.08
C GLY A 82 16.56 11.15 -13.83
N LYS A 83 15.71 10.37 -13.15
CA LYS A 83 14.55 9.67 -13.71
C LYS A 83 13.26 10.04 -12.97
N LYS A 84 12.12 9.83 -13.63
CA LYS A 84 10.84 9.70 -12.94
C LYS A 84 10.71 8.30 -12.36
N CYS A 85 9.73 8.06 -11.50
CA CYS A 85 9.39 6.73 -11.01
C CYS A 85 7.97 6.29 -11.41
N GLN A 86 7.72 5.01 -11.28
CA GLN A 86 6.40 4.38 -11.43
C GLN A 86 5.97 3.81 -10.08
N ILE A 87 4.68 3.87 -9.77
CA ILE A 87 4.14 3.28 -8.54
C ILE A 87 2.97 2.36 -8.91
N VAL A 88 2.94 1.17 -8.33
CA VAL A 88 1.87 0.19 -8.51
C VAL A 88 1.32 -0.19 -7.13
N SER A 89 0.14 0.30 -6.78
CA SER A 89 -0.56 -0.04 -5.54
C SER A 89 -1.52 -1.20 -5.82
N LEU A 90 -1.23 -2.35 -5.21
CA LEU A 90 -1.92 -3.62 -5.44
C LEU A 90 -2.81 -3.89 -4.24
N GLY A 91 -4.12 -4.02 -4.47
CA GLY A 91 -5.15 -4.00 -3.42
C GLY A 91 -5.31 -2.58 -2.86
N ALA A 92 -5.38 -1.59 -3.75
CA ALA A 92 -5.33 -0.18 -3.39
C ALA A 92 -6.54 0.31 -2.58
N GLY A 93 -7.68 -0.38 -2.66
CA GLY A 93 -8.90 0.00 -1.98
C GLY A 93 -9.27 1.48 -2.23
N SER A 94 -9.58 2.17 -1.15
CA SER A 94 -9.91 3.60 -1.11
C SER A 94 -8.69 4.50 -0.87
N ASP A 95 -7.46 4.03 -1.14
CA ASP A 95 -6.23 4.83 -1.01
C ASP A 95 -6.29 6.13 -1.83
N THR A 96 -5.70 7.18 -1.29
CA THR A 96 -5.72 8.55 -1.79
C THR A 96 -4.33 9.06 -2.14
N ARG A 97 -3.28 8.25 -1.93
CA ARG A 97 -1.87 8.65 -2.17
C ARG A 97 -1.63 9.23 -3.54
N PHE A 98 -2.26 8.69 -4.59
CA PHE A 98 -2.14 9.25 -5.94
C PHE A 98 -2.46 10.75 -5.95
N TRP A 99 -3.61 11.16 -5.41
CA TRP A 99 -4.01 12.56 -5.40
C TRP A 99 -3.06 13.43 -4.57
N ARG A 100 -2.58 12.92 -3.42
CA ARG A 100 -1.58 13.62 -2.59
C ARG A 100 -0.26 13.81 -3.33
N LEU A 101 0.24 12.78 -4.03
CA LEU A 101 1.46 12.86 -4.81
C LEU A 101 1.31 13.77 -6.05
N ALA A 102 0.19 13.66 -6.76
CA ALA A 102 -0.08 14.42 -7.97
C ALA A 102 -0.31 15.92 -7.74
N THR A 103 -0.71 16.29 -6.52
CA THR A 103 -0.88 17.69 -6.08
C THR A 103 0.23 18.18 -5.15
N GLY A 104 1.16 17.29 -4.78
CA GLY A 104 2.27 17.58 -3.88
C GLY A 104 3.54 18.09 -4.57
N PRO A 105 4.61 18.34 -3.80
CA PRO A 105 5.86 18.91 -4.31
C PRO A 105 6.62 17.98 -5.28
N ARG A 106 6.39 16.66 -5.19
CA ARG A 106 7.07 15.64 -6.00
C ARG A 106 6.31 15.25 -7.29
N LYS A 107 5.23 15.94 -7.61
CA LYS A 107 4.30 15.57 -8.70
C LYS A 107 4.98 15.36 -10.06
N ASP A 108 6.06 16.09 -10.36
CA ASP A 108 6.70 16.06 -11.68
C ASP A 108 7.62 14.83 -11.87
N TYR A 109 7.96 14.14 -10.78
CA TYR A 109 8.77 12.92 -10.77
C TYR A 109 7.94 11.63 -10.78
N LEU A 110 6.61 11.73 -10.70
CA LEU A 110 5.72 10.60 -10.90
C LEU A 110 5.41 10.42 -12.39
N SER A 111 5.91 9.34 -12.98
CA SER A 111 5.65 8.97 -14.38
C SER A 111 4.25 8.38 -14.55
N THR A 112 3.98 7.32 -13.78
CA THR A 112 2.67 6.63 -13.77
C THR A 112 2.36 6.10 -12.39
N TYR A 113 1.08 6.07 -12.04
CA TYR A 113 0.52 5.49 -10.83
C TYR A 113 -0.59 4.52 -11.22
N ILE A 114 -0.39 3.25 -10.92
CA ILE A 114 -1.34 2.20 -11.21
C ILE A 114 -1.92 1.69 -9.90
N GLU A 115 -3.24 1.60 -9.86
CA GLU A 115 -3.95 0.93 -8.80
C GLU A 115 -4.66 -0.30 -9.34
N VAL A 116 -4.59 -1.39 -8.58
CA VAL A 116 -5.24 -2.64 -8.91
C VAL A 116 -6.09 -3.08 -7.73
N ASP A 117 -7.33 -3.47 -7.98
CA ASP A 117 -8.20 -4.08 -6.97
C ASP A 117 -9.31 -4.91 -7.63
N PHE A 118 -10.14 -5.57 -6.83
CA PHE A 118 -11.31 -6.28 -7.31
C PHE A 118 -12.25 -5.36 -8.12
N PRO A 119 -12.97 -5.89 -9.14
CA PRO A 119 -13.91 -5.12 -9.94
C PRO A 119 -14.94 -4.34 -9.11
N GLU A 120 -15.43 -4.90 -8.00
CA GLU A 120 -16.42 -4.24 -7.13
C GLU A 120 -15.83 -3.04 -6.37
N ILE A 121 -14.54 -3.09 -6.03
CA ILE A 121 -13.84 -2.01 -5.34
C ILE A 121 -13.47 -0.91 -6.33
N THR A 122 -12.86 -1.29 -7.44
CA THR A 122 -12.50 -0.35 -8.52
C THR A 122 -13.72 0.37 -9.08
N MET A 123 -14.85 -0.31 -9.27
CA MET A 123 -16.12 0.32 -9.66
C MET A 123 -16.55 1.41 -8.68
N LYS A 124 -16.54 1.14 -7.37
CA LYS A 124 -16.89 2.16 -6.35
C LYS A 124 -15.93 3.34 -6.43
N LYS A 125 -14.64 3.08 -6.61
CA LYS A 125 -13.61 4.12 -6.73
C LYS A 125 -13.80 4.97 -7.98
N VAL A 126 -14.08 4.37 -9.14
CA VAL A 126 -14.44 5.09 -10.38
C VAL A 126 -15.65 5.99 -10.14
N MET A 127 -16.70 5.51 -9.48
CA MET A 127 -17.89 6.31 -9.19
C MET A 127 -17.58 7.50 -8.26
N ALA A 128 -16.75 7.30 -7.24
CA ALA A 128 -16.29 8.38 -6.36
C ALA A 128 -15.49 9.44 -7.13
N ILE A 129 -14.55 9.02 -7.98
CA ILE A 129 -13.74 9.91 -8.84
C ILE A 129 -14.64 10.73 -9.77
N LYS A 130 -15.60 10.08 -10.45
CA LYS A 130 -16.51 10.76 -11.38
C LYS A 130 -17.44 11.77 -10.67
N LYS A 131 -17.86 11.46 -9.45
CA LYS A 131 -18.76 12.33 -8.68
C LYS A 131 -18.04 13.54 -8.10
N SER A 132 -16.75 13.43 -7.80
CA SER A 132 -15.97 14.49 -7.17
C SER A 132 -15.23 15.34 -8.19
N LYS A 133 -15.52 16.65 -8.21
CA LYS A 133 -14.73 17.62 -8.99
C LYS A 133 -13.28 17.69 -8.50
N ASP A 134 -13.08 17.61 -7.18
CA ASP A 134 -11.75 17.67 -6.56
C ASP A 134 -10.87 16.48 -7.02
N LEU A 135 -11.46 15.29 -7.15
CA LEU A 135 -10.72 14.12 -7.62
C LEU A 135 -10.50 14.17 -9.14
N SER A 136 -11.56 14.42 -9.91
CA SER A 136 -11.49 14.42 -11.37
C SER A 136 -10.59 15.51 -11.95
N ALA A 137 -10.52 16.69 -11.31
CA ALA A 137 -9.64 17.77 -11.73
C ALA A 137 -8.15 17.37 -11.77
N VAL A 138 -7.72 16.48 -10.86
CA VAL A 138 -6.32 16.01 -10.78
C VAL A 138 -5.95 15.08 -11.94
N LEU A 139 -6.93 14.38 -12.54
CA LEU A 139 -6.71 13.44 -13.63
C LEU A 139 -6.62 14.11 -15.02
N GLY A 140 -7.02 15.37 -15.14
CA GLY A 140 -7.06 16.11 -16.40
C GLY A 140 -8.24 15.75 -17.31
N SER A 141 -8.17 16.16 -18.58
CA SER A 141 -9.26 15.99 -19.56
C SER A 141 -9.34 14.60 -20.19
N ASP A 142 -8.23 13.86 -20.23
CA ASP A 142 -8.08 12.67 -21.07
C ASP A 142 -8.47 11.37 -20.35
N VAL A 143 -9.50 11.44 -19.52
CA VAL A 143 -9.97 10.31 -18.72
C VAL A 143 -10.81 9.37 -19.57
N LYS A 144 -10.37 8.11 -19.66
CA LYS A 144 -11.04 7.01 -20.37
C LYS A 144 -11.57 5.99 -19.37
N LEU A 145 -12.84 5.63 -19.52
CA LEU A 145 -13.46 4.52 -18.80
C LEU A 145 -13.40 3.27 -19.67
N ALA A 146 -13.16 2.12 -19.05
CA ALA A 146 -13.16 0.84 -19.73
C ALA A 146 -13.87 -0.24 -18.88
N GLN A 147 -14.07 -1.42 -19.47
CA GLN A 147 -14.61 -2.60 -18.79
C GLN A 147 -15.93 -2.36 -18.05
N GLY A 148 -16.86 -1.61 -18.64
CA GLY A 148 -18.15 -1.32 -18.01
C GLY A 148 -18.07 -0.35 -16.82
N GLY A 149 -17.00 0.43 -16.70
CA GLY A 149 -16.84 1.44 -15.65
C GLY A 149 -16.14 0.92 -14.39
N THR A 150 -15.53 -0.26 -14.46
CA THR A 150 -14.65 -0.81 -13.41
C THR A 150 -13.19 -0.40 -13.62
N ALA A 151 -12.81 -0.03 -14.86
CA ALA A 151 -11.48 0.47 -15.18
C ALA A 151 -11.52 1.97 -15.52
N LEU A 152 -10.45 2.68 -15.15
CA LEU A 152 -10.24 4.08 -15.48
C LEU A 152 -8.78 4.30 -15.87
N SER A 153 -8.53 5.14 -16.87
CA SER A 153 -7.17 5.53 -17.27
C SER A 153 -7.12 7.01 -17.64
N SER A 154 -6.01 7.64 -17.30
CA SER A 154 -5.67 9.02 -17.65
C SER A 154 -4.19 9.06 -18.09
N SER A 155 -3.59 10.23 -18.17
CA SER A 155 -2.18 10.38 -18.59
C SER A 155 -1.18 9.78 -17.60
N ARG A 156 -1.47 9.83 -16.29
CA ARG A 156 -0.56 9.35 -15.23
C ARG A 156 -1.20 8.42 -14.21
N TYR A 157 -2.50 8.19 -14.30
CA TYR A 157 -3.24 7.35 -13.35
C TYR A 157 -4.07 6.31 -14.05
N HIS A 158 -3.91 5.05 -13.62
CA HIS A 158 -4.63 3.90 -14.15
C HIS A 158 -5.21 3.10 -12.99
N LEU A 159 -6.51 2.85 -13.02
CA LEU A 159 -7.22 1.99 -12.09
C LEU A 159 -7.70 0.76 -12.85
N LEU A 160 -7.21 -0.41 -12.45
CA LEU A 160 -7.41 -1.67 -13.16
C LEU A 160 -8.16 -2.68 -12.29
N PRO A 161 -9.29 -3.22 -12.77
CA PRO A 161 -10.00 -4.30 -12.10
C PRO A 161 -9.25 -5.61 -12.33
N ALA A 162 -8.78 -6.26 -11.27
CA ALA A 162 -8.17 -7.59 -11.36
C ALA A 162 -8.25 -8.33 -10.02
N ASP A 163 -8.39 -9.65 -10.10
CA ASP A 163 -8.10 -10.54 -8.98
C ASP A 163 -6.59 -10.83 -8.95
N LEU A 164 -5.91 -10.39 -7.90
CA LEU A 164 -4.47 -10.57 -7.72
C LEU A 164 -4.05 -12.04 -7.51
N ARG A 165 -5.00 -12.93 -7.21
CA ARG A 165 -4.77 -14.37 -7.05
C ARG A 165 -4.67 -15.10 -8.39
N ALA A 166 -5.26 -14.55 -9.43
CA ALA A 166 -5.18 -15.11 -10.77
C ALA A 166 -3.78 -14.91 -11.36
N ASP A 167 -3.49 -15.64 -12.45
CA ASP A 167 -2.21 -15.50 -13.15
C ASP A 167 -1.99 -14.03 -13.59
N PRO A 168 -0.94 -13.36 -13.09
CA PRO A 168 -0.70 -11.95 -13.38
C PRO A 168 -0.36 -11.69 -14.85
N SER A 169 0.14 -12.68 -15.60
CA SER A 169 0.36 -12.53 -17.04
C SER A 169 -0.96 -12.36 -17.82
N VAL A 170 -2.06 -12.92 -17.28
CA VAL A 170 -3.40 -12.83 -17.86
C VAL A 170 -4.11 -11.57 -17.37
N THR A 171 -4.17 -11.35 -16.06
CA THR A 171 -4.97 -10.26 -15.48
C THR A 171 -4.25 -8.91 -15.51
N LEU A 172 -2.93 -8.89 -15.44
CA LEU A 172 -2.10 -7.69 -15.41
C LEU A 172 -1.17 -7.57 -16.62
N GLY A 173 -1.33 -8.40 -17.65
CA GLY A 173 -0.46 -8.41 -18.84
C GLY A 173 -0.29 -7.04 -19.50
N SER A 174 -1.34 -6.20 -19.51
CA SER A 174 -1.27 -4.82 -20.04
C SER A 174 -0.25 -3.91 -19.34
N LEU A 175 0.20 -4.26 -18.14
CA LEU A 175 1.25 -3.52 -17.45
C LEU A 175 2.61 -3.72 -18.13
N THR A 176 2.89 -4.91 -18.65
CA THR A 176 4.24 -5.32 -19.07
C THR A 176 4.32 -5.67 -20.56
N THR A 177 3.19 -5.90 -21.22
CA THR A 177 3.11 -6.21 -22.64
C THR A 177 2.32 -5.15 -23.39
N GLY A 178 2.95 -4.55 -24.40
CA GLY A 178 2.31 -3.65 -25.34
C GLY A 178 1.55 -4.40 -26.43
N ARG A 179 0.55 -3.73 -26.98
CA ARG A 179 -0.09 -4.05 -28.26
C ARG A 179 0.30 -2.99 -29.29
N VAL A 180 0.08 -3.27 -30.57
CA VAL A 180 0.44 -2.36 -31.68
C VAL A 180 -0.06 -0.92 -31.44
N ASP A 181 -1.26 -0.77 -30.87
CA ASP A 181 -1.89 0.54 -30.63
C ASP A 181 -1.87 0.99 -29.15
N ALA A 182 -1.22 0.24 -28.27
CA ALA A 182 -1.19 0.53 -26.83
C ALA A 182 0.12 0.00 -26.20
N PRO A 183 1.13 0.84 -25.96
CA PRO A 183 2.36 0.41 -25.30
C PRO A 183 2.09 -0.11 -23.88
N PRO A 184 3.02 -0.88 -23.27
CA PRO A 184 2.86 -1.33 -21.89
C PRO A 184 2.73 -0.13 -20.94
N LEU A 185 1.93 -0.27 -19.89
CA LEU A 185 1.76 0.82 -18.90
C LEU A 185 3.00 1.03 -18.01
N LEU A 186 3.85 0.01 -17.88
CA LEU A 186 5.13 0.08 -17.17
C LEU A 186 6.29 0.01 -18.13
N ASP A 187 7.25 0.90 -17.96
CA ASP A 187 8.56 0.85 -18.59
C ASP A 187 9.60 0.28 -17.61
N ALA A 188 10.26 -0.81 -17.99
CA ALA A 188 11.25 -1.50 -17.17
C ALA A 188 12.51 -0.65 -16.87
N SER A 189 12.75 0.42 -17.63
CA SER A 189 13.88 1.33 -17.43
C SER A 189 13.66 2.36 -16.31
N PHE A 190 12.41 2.53 -15.84
CA PHE A 190 12.06 3.45 -14.75
C PHE A 190 12.08 2.72 -13.41
N PRO A 191 12.61 3.34 -12.33
CA PRO A 191 12.44 2.84 -10.98
C PRO A 191 10.96 2.64 -10.65
N THR A 192 10.58 1.41 -10.29
CA THR A 192 9.19 1.06 -10.00
C THR A 192 9.01 0.60 -8.56
N LEU A 193 8.02 1.13 -7.87
CA LEU A 193 7.67 0.77 -6.50
C LEU A 193 6.32 0.04 -6.45
N LEU A 194 6.32 -1.16 -5.89
CA LEU A 194 5.10 -1.91 -5.58
C LEU A 194 4.65 -1.61 -4.15
N ILE A 195 3.36 -1.46 -3.92
CA ILE A 195 2.78 -1.25 -2.59
C ILE A 195 1.71 -2.32 -2.35
N PHE A 196 1.84 -3.03 -1.24
CA PHE A 196 0.88 -4.01 -0.72
C PHE A 196 0.50 -3.62 0.71
N GLU A 197 -0.58 -2.89 0.87
CA GLU A 197 -0.97 -2.33 2.17
C GLU A 197 -2.16 -3.11 2.77
N CYS A 198 -1.86 -4.14 3.57
CA CYS A 198 -2.76 -5.17 4.06
C CYS A 198 -3.41 -5.97 2.93
N VAL A 199 -2.60 -6.64 2.08
CA VAL A 199 -3.12 -7.32 0.88
C VAL A 199 -2.65 -8.76 0.80
N LEU A 200 -1.34 -9.00 0.78
CA LEU A 200 -0.78 -10.35 0.60
C LEU A 200 -1.21 -11.31 1.70
N VAL A 201 -1.50 -10.81 2.90
CA VAL A 201 -2.03 -11.59 4.02
C VAL A 201 -3.34 -12.34 3.70
N TYR A 202 -4.18 -11.81 2.79
CA TYR A 202 -5.44 -12.43 2.39
C TYR A 202 -5.30 -13.50 1.31
N MET A 203 -4.11 -13.65 0.73
CA MET A 203 -3.83 -14.57 -0.38
C MET A 203 -2.99 -15.75 0.09
N SER A 204 -3.04 -16.86 -0.63
CA SER A 204 -2.11 -17.95 -0.36
C SER A 204 -0.65 -17.50 -0.59
N PRO A 205 0.32 -18.13 0.08
CA PRO A 205 1.73 -17.88 -0.18
C PRO A 205 2.12 -18.12 -1.64
N GLN A 206 1.50 -19.09 -2.31
CA GLN A 206 1.78 -19.41 -3.71
C GLN A 206 1.34 -18.30 -4.66
N GLU A 207 0.13 -17.76 -4.47
CA GLU A 207 -0.41 -16.67 -5.30
C GLU A 207 0.42 -15.38 -5.12
N SER A 208 0.70 -15.00 -3.87
CA SER A 208 1.51 -13.81 -3.56
C SER A 208 2.95 -13.93 -4.07
N ASN A 209 3.57 -15.11 -3.95
CA ASN A 209 4.90 -15.36 -4.52
C ASN A 209 4.90 -15.26 -6.04
N THR A 210 3.88 -15.81 -6.72
CA THR A 210 3.74 -15.75 -8.17
C THR A 210 3.66 -14.30 -8.66
N LEU A 211 2.85 -13.47 -7.99
CA LEU A 211 2.71 -12.05 -8.29
C LEU A 211 4.03 -11.28 -8.14
N LEU A 212 4.73 -11.47 -7.01
CA LEU A 212 6.02 -10.82 -6.75
C LEU A 212 7.10 -11.27 -7.76
N GLN A 213 7.16 -12.57 -8.07
CA GLN A 213 8.10 -13.11 -9.07
C GLN A 213 7.83 -12.58 -10.47
N TRP A 214 6.57 -12.39 -10.85
CA TRP A 214 6.21 -11.85 -12.16
C TRP A 214 6.71 -10.42 -12.35
N PHE A 215 6.47 -9.53 -11.38
CA PHE A 215 7.02 -8.17 -11.41
C PHE A 215 8.55 -8.17 -11.41
N ARG A 216 9.17 -8.94 -10.52
CA ARG A 216 10.63 -9.06 -10.46
C ARG A 216 11.20 -9.49 -11.81
N SER A 217 10.63 -10.54 -12.42
CA SER A 217 11.08 -11.05 -13.71
C SER A 217 11.00 -9.99 -14.80
N TYR A 218 9.93 -9.20 -14.85
CA TYR A 218 9.81 -8.10 -15.81
C TYR A 218 10.93 -7.06 -15.66
N PHE A 219 11.13 -6.52 -14.45
CA PHE A 219 12.09 -5.43 -14.21
C PHE A 219 13.56 -5.88 -14.26
N THR A 220 13.84 -7.15 -13.97
CA THR A 220 15.20 -7.69 -13.98
C THR A 220 15.63 -8.26 -15.33
N SER A 221 14.71 -8.73 -16.18
CA SER A 221 15.05 -9.39 -17.44
C SER A 221 15.37 -8.45 -18.59
N GLN A 222 14.75 -7.26 -18.65
CA GLN A 222 14.79 -6.43 -19.87
C GLN A 222 15.78 -5.26 -19.84
N SER A 223 16.10 -4.71 -18.66
CA SER A 223 16.80 -3.41 -18.60
C SER A 223 17.70 -3.21 -17.38
N GLY A 224 17.80 -4.19 -16.49
CA GLY A 224 18.45 -4.01 -15.19
C GLY A 224 17.77 -2.94 -14.32
N GLY A 225 16.43 -2.86 -14.36
CA GLY A 225 15.66 -1.85 -13.66
C GLY A 225 15.75 -1.97 -12.14
N VAL A 226 15.34 -0.91 -11.44
CA VAL A 226 15.26 -0.89 -9.98
C VAL A 226 13.81 -1.12 -9.57
N LEU A 227 13.57 -2.19 -8.83
CA LEU A 227 12.26 -2.57 -8.31
C LEU A 227 12.27 -2.52 -6.79
N GLY A 228 11.36 -1.73 -6.22
CA GLY A 228 11.07 -1.69 -4.80
C GLY A 228 9.73 -2.32 -4.53
N ALA A 229 9.54 -2.86 -3.34
CA ALA A 229 8.24 -3.32 -2.87
C ALA A 229 8.07 -3.02 -1.39
N ILE A 230 6.90 -2.53 -0.99
CA ILE A 230 6.51 -2.29 0.41
C ILE A 230 5.34 -3.21 0.73
N ILE A 231 5.43 -3.91 1.86
CA ILE A 231 4.37 -4.73 2.44
C ILE A 231 4.09 -4.21 3.84
N TYR A 232 2.86 -3.80 4.10
CA TYR A 232 2.37 -3.54 5.46
C TYR A 232 1.30 -4.57 5.79
N GLU A 233 1.46 -5.35 6.86
CA GLU A 233 0.47 -6.36 7.26
C GLU A 233 0.72 -6.86 8.69
N MET A 234 -0.17 -7.75 9.15
CA MET A 234 -0.09 -8.42 10.45
C MET A 234 0.85 -9.62 10.41
N PHE A 235 1.52 -9.88 11.54
CA PHE A 235 2.30 -11.09 11.79
C PHE A 235 2.16 -11.51 13.26
N GLY A 236 2.87 -12.54 13.71
CA GLY A 236 2.85 -12.94 15.13
C GLY A 236 1.54 -13.59 15.58
N LEU A 237 0.74 -14.13 14.64
CA LEU A 237 -0.64 -14.56 14.88
C LEU A 237 -0.83 -15.81 15.76
N LYS A 238 0.25 -16.30 16.39
CA LYS A 238 0.26 -17.55 17.16
C LYS A 238 0.34 -17.34 18.67
N ASP A 239 0.60 -16.13 19.16
CA ASP A 239 0.59 -15.82 20.58
C ASP A 239 -0.84 -15.57 21.12
N SER A 240 -1.00 -15.11 22.37
CA SER A 240 -2.33 -14.86 22.94
C SER A 240 -3.08 -13.77 22.20
N PHE A 241 -2.43 -12.66 21.87
CA PHE A 241 -3.05 -11.54 21.18
C PHE A 241 -3.40 -11.90 19.74
N GLY A 242 -2.46 -12.48 19.01
CA GLY A 242 -2.62 -12.96 17.64
C GLY A 242 -3.76 -13.97 17.49
N ARG A 243 -3.93 -14.90 18.44
CA ARG A 243 -5.06 -15.84 18.44
C ARG A 243 -6.41 -15.15 18.60
N VAL A 244 -6.48 -14.10 19.43
CA VAL A 244 -7.70 -13.29 19.57
C VAL A 244 -7.98 -12.53 18.27
N MET A 245 -6.97 -11.91 17.66
CA MET A 245 -7.11 -11.24 16.37
C MET A 245 -7.63 -12.19 15.29
N VAL A 246 -7.03 -13.38 15.15
CA VAL A 246 -7.47 -14.39 14.18
C VAL A 246 -8.90 -14.85 14.47
N SER A 247 -9.26 -15.04 15.74
CA SER A 247 -10.63 -15.40 16.13
C SER A 247 -11.64 -14.33 15.70
N ASN A 248 -11.34 -13.05 15.97
CA ASN A 248 -12.18 -11.91 15.60
C ASN A 248 -12.33 -11.74 14.08
N LEU A 249 -11.30 -12.07 13.30
CA LEU A 249 -11.39 -12.06 11.84
C LEU A 249 -12.19 -13.24 11.31
N LYS A 250 -12.05 -14.43 11.91
CA LYS A 250 -12.84 -15.61 11.56
C LYS A 250 -14.34 -15.41 11.78
N THR A 251 -14.77 -14.70 12.83
CA THR A 251 -16.19 -14.37 13.03
C THR A 251 -16.75 -13.48 11.91
N ARG A 252 -15.88 -12.77 11.20
CA ARG A 252 -16.21 -11.95 10.02
C ARG A 252 -15.97 -12.69 8.70
N ASN A 253 -15.67 -13.99 8.72
CA ASN A 253 -15.31 -14.80 7.55
C ASN A 253 -14.04 -14.31 6.82
N VAL A 254 -13.06 -13.76 7.54
CA VAL A 254 -11.77 -13.37 7.00
C VAL A 254 -10.69 -14.35 7.46
N SER A 255 -9.94 -14.92 6.52
CA SER A 255 -8.76 -15.76 6.77
C SER A 255 -7.48 -15.03 6.37
N LEU A 256 -6.35 -15.46 6.95
CA LEU A 256 -5.04 -14.81 6.78
C LEU A 256 -3.94 -15.80 6.34
N PRO A 257 -4.13 -16.59 5.27
CA PRO A 257 -3.17 -17.63 4.88
C PRO A 257 -1.79 -17.08 4.52
N GLY A 258 -1.69 -15.82 4.10
CA GLY A 258 -0.42 -15.20 3.72
C GLY A 258 0.51 -14.92 4.91
N ALA A 259 -0.02 -14.84 6.14
CA ALA A 259 0.79 -14.65 7.35
C ALA A 259 1.47 -15.94 7.83
N ASP A 260 0.92 -17.11 7.49
CA ASP A 260 1.36 -18.39 8.05
C ASP A 260 2.85 -18.73 7.84
N PRO A 261 3.46 -18.46 6.66
CA PRO A 261 4.89 -18.72 6.44
C PRO A 261 5.80 -17.72 7.16
N TYR A 262 5.27 -16.60 7.65
CA TYR A 262 6.05 -15.50 8.21
C TYR A 262 5.62 -15.18 9.65
N PRO A 263 5.69 -16.17 10.58
CA PRO A 263 5.10 -16.03 11.91
C PRO A 263 5.89 -15.12 12.86
N THR A 264 7.15 -14.80 12.56
CA THR A 264 8.05 -14.02 13.43
C THR A 264 8.62 -12.81 12.72
N PHE A 265 9.08 -11.81 13.49
CA PHE A 265 9.73 -10.63 12.93
C PHE A 265 10.89 -10.98 11.99
N GLN A 266 11.75 -11.91 12.40
CA GLN A 266 12.92 -12.35 11.63
C GLN A 266 12.53 -13.04 10.31
N SER A 267 11.32 -13.62 10.23
CA SER A 267 10.85 -14.28 9.02
C SER A 267 10.33 -13.29 7.97
N LEU A 268 9.95 -12.06 8.34
CA LEU A 268 9.32 -11.12 7.40
C LEU A 268 10.19 -10.79 6.17
N PRO A 269 11.49 -10.45 6.31
CA PRO A 269 12.33 -10.14 5.14
C PRO A 269 12.54 -11.35 4.22
N SER A 270 12.40 -12.58 4.73
CA SER A 270 12.60 -13.80 3.95
C SER A 270 11.61 -13.93 2.80
N ARG A 271 10.42 -13.31 2.90
CA ARG A 271 9.44 -13.26 1.80
C ARG A 271 10.07 -12.71 0.51
N PHE A 272 10.84 -11.63 0.63
CA PHE A 272 11.53 -11.02 -0.51
C PHE A 272 12.81 -11.77 -0.89
N LEU A 273 13.63 -12.14 0.10
CA LEU A 273 14.93 -12.78 -0.14
C LEU A 273 14.78 -14.15 -0.82
N ASN A 274 13.79 -14.94 -0.42
CA ASN A 274 13.49 -16.24 -1.04
C ASN A 274 13.03 -16.11 -2.51
N LEU A 275 12.55 -14.93 -2.91
CA LEU A 275 12.14 -14.62 -4.28
C LEU A 275 13.24 -13.91 -5.08
N GLY A 276 14.46 -13.80 -4.53
CA GLY A 276 15.63 -13.27 -5.21
C GLY A 276 15.67 -11.73 -5.27
N PHE A 277 15.01 -11.04 -4.34
CA PHE A 277 15.29 -9.62 -4.09
C PHE A 277 16.70 -9.48 -3.50
N THR A 278 17.41 -8.42 -3.89
CA THR A 278 18.82 -8.20 -3.51
C THR A 278 18.96 -7.74 -2.06
N ALA A 279 17.95 -7.08 -1.51
CA ALA A 279 17.92 -6.68 -0.11
C ALA A 279 16.47 -6.66 0.40
N ALA A 280 16.28 -6.88 1.70
CA ALA A 280 14.99 -6.75 2.37
C ALA A 280 15.19 -6.36 3.83
N ARG A 281 14.27 -5.55 4.36
CA ARG A 281 14.25 -5.08 5.75
C ARG A 281 12.82 -5.11 6.27
N ALA A 282 12.66 -5.16 7.58
CA ALA A 282 11.38 -5.06 8.25
C ALA A 282 11.51 -4.26 9.54
N LEU A 283 10.45 -3.55 9.92
CA LEU A 283 10.29 -2.92 11.23
C LEU A 283 8.85 -3.11 11.72
N THR A 284 8.69 -3.35 13.03
CA THR A 284 7.36 -3.33 13.64
C THR A 284 6.84 -1.89 13.71
N LEU A 285 5.52 -1.71 13.74
CA LEU A 285 4.94 -0.37 13.93
C LEU A 285 5.32 0.22 15.28
N LYS A 286 5.57 -0.62 16.29
CA LYS A 286 6.07 -0.21 17.61
C LYS A 286 7.46 0.41 17.50
N ASP A 287 8.40 -0.26 16.81
CA ASP A 287 9.75 0.26 16.61
C ASP A 287 9.76 1.53 15.76
N ILE A 288 8.93 1.57 14.73
CA ILE A 288 8.71 2.73 13.86
C ILE A 288 8.25 3.93 14.69
N ARG A 289 7.15 3.77 15.45
CA ARG A 289 6.61 4.83 16.30
C ARG A 289 7.65 5.34 17.29
N ARG A 290 8.47 4.45 17.84
CA ARG A 290 9.48 4.81 18.83
C ARG A 290 10.68 5.57 18.25
N SER A 291 11.14 5.20 17.05
CA SER A 291 12.48 5.61 16.58
C SER A 291 12.54 6.21 15.18
N TYR A 292 11.46 6.16 14.40
CA TYR A 292 11.44 6.56 12.97
C TYR A 292 10.38 7.62 12.67
N ILE A 293 9.63 8.06 13.68
CA ILE A 293 8.74 9.23 13.63
C ILE A 293 9.43 10.36 14.39
N ALA A 294 9.38 11.56 13.83
CA ALA A 294 9.97 12.74 14.44
C ALA A 294 9.37 12.98 15.84
N PRO A 295 10.18 13.29 16.87
CA PRO A 295 9.70 13.53 18.22
C PRO A 295 8.59 14.60 18.28
N GLU A 296 8.69 15.64 17.46
CA GLU A 296 7.72 16.74 17.38
C GLU A 296 6.37 16.25 16.86
N GLU A 297 6.37 15.31 15.92
CA GLU A 297 5.14 14.69 15.43
C GLU A 297 4.49 13.78 16.48
N LEU A 298 5.31 13.04 17.26
CA LEU A 298 4.80 12.24 18.38
C LEU A 298 4.20 13.12 19.49
N GLU A 299 4.85 14.24 19.79
CA GLU A 299 4.33 15.25 20.72
C GLU A 299 3.05 15.91 20.19
N ARG A 300 2.99 16.20 18.88
CA ARG A 300 1.80 16.77 18.27
C ARG A 300 0.60 15.83 18.40
N ILE A 301 0.76 14.55 18.07
CA ILE A 301 -0.36 13.60 18.10
C ILE A 301 -0.78 13.23 19.52
N SER A 302 0.13 13.27 20.50
CA SER A 302 -0.22 12.96 21.92
C SER A 302 -1.13 14.02 22.54
N LYS A 303 -1.19 15.22 21.95
CA LYS A 303 -2.07 16.33 22.37
C LYS A 303 -3.46 16.28 21.71
N LEU A 304 -3.70 15.39 20.74
CA LEU A 304 -4.96 15.34 19.99
C LEU A 304 -6.06 14.62 20.76
N GLU A 305 -5.75 13.46 21.33
CA GLU A 305 -6.67 12.61 22.08
C GLU A 305 -5.95 11.98 23.27
N MET A 306 -6.67 11.76 24.37
CA MET A 306 -6.16 11.05 25.53
C MET A 306 -6.10 9.54 25.22
N LEU A 307 -4.95 8.91 25.51
CA LEU A 307 -4.75 7.48 25.36
C LEU A 307 -4.38 6.89 26.72
N ASP A 308 -5.34 6.24 27.37
CA ASP A 308 -5.17 5.70 28.73
C ASP A 308 -4.43 4.36 28.74
N GLU A 309 -4.54 3.56 27.66
CA GLU A 309 -3.97 2.20 27.56
C GLU A 309 -2.82 2.16 26.53
N VAL A 310 -1.66 2.70 26.91
CA VAL A 310 -0.46 2.73 26.04
C VAL A 310 0.09 1.32 25.80
N GLU A 311 -0.06 0.42 26.79
CA GLU A 311 0.36 -0.97 26.70
C GLU A 311 -0.47 -1.74 25.67
N GLU A 312 -1.78 -1.48 25.57
CA GLU A 312 -2.64 -2.08 24.54
C GLU A 312 -2.22 -1.61 23.15
N LEU A 313 -1.95 -0.30 23.00
CA LEU A 313 -1.44 0.24 21.74
C LEU A 313 -0.13 -0.44 21.35
N ASP A 314 0.84 -0.53 22.26
CA ASP A 314 2.13 -1.15 21.97
C ASP A 314 1.97 -2.62 21.59
N LEU A 315 1.07 -3.35 22.23
CA LEU A 315 0.75 -4.74 21.88
C LEU A 315 0.18 -4.84 20.46
N VAL A 316 -0.74 -3.96 20.08
CA VAL A 316 -1.29 -3.90 18.72
C VAL A 316 -0.18 -3.57 17.71
N LEU A 317 0.63 -2.55 17.96
CA LEU A 317 1.68 -2.09 17.03
C LEU A 317 2.82 -3.10 16.87
N GLU A 318 3.05 -3.96 17.85
CA GLU A 318 4.04 -5.04 17.77
C GLU A 318 3.60 -6.19 16.83
N HIS A 319 2.30 -6.30 16.54
CA HIS A 319 1.74 -7.32 15.65
C HIS A 319 1.55 -6.86 14.20
N TYR A 320 1.96 -5.64 13.87
CA TYR A 320 1.99 -5.13 12.51
C TYR A 320 3.41 -4.72 12.14
N ALA A 321 3.79 -4.96 10.90
CA ALA A 321 5.11 -4.59 10.40
C ALA A 321 5.02 -3.95 9.03
N VAL A 322 6.01 -3.10 8.73
CA VAL A 322 6.33 -2.69 7.37
C VAL A 322 7.60 -3.42 6.96
N THR A 323 7.49 -4.22 5.91
CA THR A 323 8.60 -4.94 5.27
C THR A 323 8.81 -4.34 3.89
N TRP A 324 10.05 -4.01 3.53
CA TRP A 324 10.36 -3.53 2.20
C TRP A 324 11.52 -4.29 1.58
N GLY A 325 11.42 -4.54 0.29
CA GLY A 325 12.38 -5.29 -0.51
C GLY A 325 12.86 -4.46 -1.69
N LEU A 326 14.15 -4.56 -1.98
CA LEU A 326 14.79 -3.94 -3.13
C LEU A 326 15.36 -5.01 -4.04
N CYS A 327 15.12 -4.88 -5.33
CA CYS A 327 15.75 -5.67 -6.38
C CYS A 327 16.40 -4.72 -7.39
N ILE A 328 17.72 -4.80 -7.51
CA ILE A 328 18.49 -4.09 -8.53
C ILE A 328 18.84 -5.11 -9.61
N GLY A 329 18.39 -4.88 -10.85
CA GLY A 329 18.79 -5.74 -11.96
C GLY A 329 20.25 -5.52 -12.37
N ASN A 330 20.88 -6.57 -12.91
CA ASN A 330 22.26 -6.53 -13.38
C ASN A 330 22.38 -5.82 -14.74
N SER A 331 22.04 -4.53 -14.83
CA SER A 331 22.55 -3.71 -15.92
C SER A 331 23.98 -3.33 -15.55
N GLY A 332 24.99 -3.64 -16.36
CA GLY A 332 26.37 -3.18 -16.15
C GLY A 332 26.56 -1.64 -16.11
N ALA A 333 25.47 -0.88 -16.09
CA ALA A 333 25.43 0.55 -15.87
C ALA A 333 25.50 0.87 -14.37
N GLN A 334 26.37 1.80 -14.01
CA GLN A 334 26.49 2.30 -12.66
C GLN A 334 25.27 3.17 -12.31
N LEU A 335 24.52 2.77 -11.28
CA LEU A 335 23.44 3.59 -10.72
C LEU A 335 24.01 4.88 -10.11
N LYS A 336 23.35 6.01 -10.35
CA LYS A 336 23.76 7.31 -9.81
C LYS A 336 23.27 7.53 -8.38
N ALA A 337 22.09 7.01 -8.04
CA ALA A 337 21.52 7.13 -6.71
C ALA A 337 21.91 5.93 -5.82
N PRO A 338 22.03 6.12 -4.49
CA PRO A 338 22.39 5.05 -3.55
C PRO A 338 21.17 4.19 -3.21
N TRP A 339 20.62 3.46 -4.19
CA TRP A 339 19.40 2.66 -4.00
C TRP A 339 19.48 1.64 -2.86
N VAL A 340 20.68 1.12 -2.58
CA VAL A 340 20.92 0.18 -1.46
C VAL A 340 20.67 0.79 -0.08
N GLU A 341 20.62 2.11 0.02
CA GLU A 341 20.30 2.85 1.24
C GLU A 341 18.79 3.11 1.40
N TRP A 342 17.96 2.76 0.42
CA TRP A 342 16.51 2.97 0.51
C TRP A 342 15.91 2.26 1.73
N GLY A 343 15.33 3.05 2.63
CA GLY A 343 14.73 2.55 3.85
C GLY A 343 14.60 3.61 4.92
N LEU A 344 13.83 3.30 5.95
CA LEU A 344 13.56 4.24 7.04
C LEU A 344 14.85 4.58 7.81
N LEU A 345 15.00 5.88 8.10
CA LEU A 345 16.09 6.43 8.91
C LEU A 345 15.57 6.76 10.30
N LYS A 346 16.39 6.50 11.33
CA LYS A 346 16.03 6.89 12.69
C LYS A 346 15.95 8.41 12.79
N LYS A 347 14.95 8.89 13.54
CA LYS A 347 14.75 10.31 13.85
C LYS A 347 15.02 10.45 15.34
N GLU A 348 16.27 10.74 15.67
CA GLU A 348 16.71 10.87 17.06
C GLU A 348 16.11 12.15 17.67
N ARG A 349 15.92 12.15 19.00
CA ARG A 349 15.77 13.41 19.73
C ARG A 349 17.13 14.09 19.68
N GLU A 350 17.19 15.34 19.26
CA GLU A 350 18.32 16.18 19.66
C GLU A 350 18.26 16.22 21.19
N ASP A 351 19.16 15.49 21.84
CA ASP A 351 19.38 15.66 23.27
C ASP A 351 19.91 17.09 23.42
N HIS A 352 19.02 18.02 23.78
CA HIS A 352 19.43 19.31 24.30
C HIS A 352 20.15 19.03 25.62
N GLU A 353 21.47 18.87 25.55
CA GLU A 353 22.35 19.08 26.69
C GLU A 353 22.26 20.56 27.08
N ASP A 354 21.37 20.87 28.02
CA ASP A 354 21.39 22.11 28.81
C ASP A 354 22.06 21.88 30.17
#